data_AF-A0A8I5KRP9-F1
#
_entry.id   AF-A0A8I5KRP9-F1
#
_cell.length_a   1.000
_cell.length_b   1.000
_cell.length_c   1.000
_cell.angle_alpha   90.00
_cell.angle_beta   90.00
_cell.angle_gamma   90.00
#
_symmetry.space_group_name_H-M   'P 1'
#
loop_
_entity.id
_entity.type
_entity.pdbx_description
1 polymer ?
#
loop_
_entity_poly.entity_id
_entity_poly.type
_entity_poly.pdbx_seq_one_letter_code
_entity_poly.pdbx_strand_id
1 'polypeptide(L)' 'SIGNAKTTRNDNSSRFGKYIEIGFDKRYRIIGANMRTYLLEKSRVVFQEMQITLITQNKEAVL' A
#
# COMPACT_ATOMS: atom_id res chain seq x y z
N SER A 1 6.68 6.29 -6.40
CA SER A 1 5.74 5.19 -6.68
C SER A 1 4.32 5.72 -6.52
N ILE A 2 3.38 5.37 -7.41
CA ILE A 2 1.97 5.81 -7.33
C ILE A 2 1.15 4.72 -6.61
N GLY A 3 0.26 5.11 -5.71
CA GLY A 3 -0.69 4.20 -5.05
C GLY A 3 -0.18 3.56 -3.75
N ASN A 4 1.03 3.87 -3.29
CA ASN A 4 1.47 3.56 -1.92
C ASN A 4 1.50 4.84 -1.08
N ALA A 5 1.20 4.71 0.21
CA ALA A 5 1.28 5.82 1.14
C ALA A 5 1.57 5.33 2.57
N LYS A 6 2.16 6.22 3.36
CA LYS A 6 2.25 6.04 4.81
C LYS A 6 0.86 6.10 5.44
N THR A 7 0.62 5.19 6.36
CA THR A 7 -0.58 5.11 7.20
C THR A 7 -0.15 4.94 8.65
N THR A 8 -1.09 4.98 9.59
CA THR A 8 -0.80 4.71 11.00
C THR A 8 -0.24 3.33 11.26
N ARG A 9 -0.55 2.33 10.41
CA ARG A 9 -0.16 0.93 10.58
C ARG A 9 1.07 0.51 9.77
N ASN A 10 1.31 1.15 8.63
CA ASN A 10 2.38 0.78 7.71
C ASN A 10 2.83 2.01 6.90
N ASP A 11 4.13 2.27 6.90
CA ASP A 11 4.77 3.39 6.21
C ASP A 11 4.75 3.27 4.67
N ASN A 12 4.54 2.06 4.13
CA ASN A 12 4.44 1.80 2.69
C ASN A 12 3.18 0.99 2.35
N SER A 13 2.04 1.37 2.93
CA SER A 13 0.77 0.70 2.66
C SER A 13 0.35 0.92 1.20
N SER A 14 0.17 -0.16 0.45
CA SER A 14 -0.54 -0.09 -0.82
C SER A 14 -1.99 0.32 -0.60
N ARG A 15 -2.47 1.23 -1.46
CA ARG A 15 -3.82 1.81 -1.43
C ARG A 15 -4.64 1.39 -2.63
N PHE A 16 -4.27 0.26 -3.23
CA PHE A 16 -4.95 -0.41 -4.32
C PHE A 16 -4.71 -1.92 -4.19
N GLY A 17 -5.65 -2.72 -4.68
CA GLY A 17 -5.46 -4.15 -4.88
C GLY A 17 -4.77 -4.42 -6.21
N LYS A 18 -3.89 -5.42 -6.26
CA LYS A 18 -3.20 -5.83 -7.49
C LYS A 18 -3.35 -7.35 -7.68
N TYR A 19 -3.84 -7.76 -8.83
CA TYR A 19 -3.81 -9.14 -9.30
C TYR A 19 -2.72 -9.27 -10.37
N ILE A 20 -1.80 -10.20 -10.18
CA ILE A 20 -0.74 -10.52 -11.14
C ILE A 20 -0.93 -11.96 -11.59
N GLU A 21 -1.11 -12.15 -12.88
CA GLU A 21 -1.15 -13.45 -13.53
C GLU A 21 0.20 -13.69 -14.19
N ILE A 22 0.79 -14.86 -13.97
CA ILE A 22 2.06 -15.28 -14.57
C ILE A 22 1.77 -16.47 -15.48
N GLY A 23 2.07 -16.33 -16.76
CA GLY A 23 1.91 -17.39 -17.75
C GLY A 23 3.16 -18.28 -17.78
N PHE A 24 2.94 -19.59 -17.81
CA PHE A 24 4.01 -20.60 -17.94
C PHE A 24 3.80 -21.44 -19.21
N ASP A 25 4.89 -21.81 -19.87
CA ASP A 25 4.86 -22.83 -20.92
C ASP A 25 4.86 -24.26 -20.33
N LYS A 26 4.78 -25.26 -21.22
CA LYS A 26 4.82 -26.69 -20.83
C LYS A 26 6.14 -27.13 -20.17
N ARG A 27 7.18 -26.30 -20.21
CA ARG A 27 8.48 -26.52 -19.55
C ARG A 27 8.63 -25.66 -18.30
N TYR A 28 7.53 -25.10 -17.79
CA TYR A 28 7.49 -24.22 -16.62
C TYR A 28 8.35 -22.95 -16.74
N ARG A 29 8.63 -22.49 -17.96
CA ARG A 29 9.30 -21.21 -18.19
C ARG A 29 8.27 -20.10 -18.22
N ILE A 30 8.61 -18.97 -17.63
CA ILE A 30 7.78 -17.76 -17.69
C ILE A 30 7.71 -17.28 -19.13
N ILE A 31 6.49 -17.15 -19.67
CA ILE A 31 6.25 -16.65 -21.03
C ILE A 31 5.62 -15.26 -21.06
N GLY A 32 5.15 -14.78 -19.92
CA GLY A 32 4.56 -13.45 -19.80
C GLY A 32 3.87 -13.24 -18.46
N ALA A 33 3.43 -12.02 -18.24
CA ALA A 33 2.62 -11.67 -17.09
C ALA A 33 1.57 -10.61 -17.46
N ASN A 34 0.39 -10.71 -16.85
CA ASN A 34 -0.66 -9.71 -16.93
C ASN A 34 -0.91 -9.14 -15.54
N MET A 35 -1.24 -7.86 -15.46
CA MET A 35 -1.52 -7.19 -14.20
C MET A 35 -2.83 -6.42 -14.29
N ARG A 36 -3.65 -6.55 -13.24
CA ARG A 36 -4.89 -5.78 -13.07
C ARG A 36 -4.87 -5.09 -11.71
N THR A 37 -5.23 -3.81 -11.71
CA THR A 37 -5.30 -2.98 -10.50
C THR A 37 -6.76 -2.71 -10.13
N TYR A 38 -7.08 -2.78 -8.85
CA TYR A 38 -8.43 -2.66 -8.32
C TYR A 38 -8.48 -1.61 -7.21
N LEU A 39 -9.59 -0.87 -7.15
CA LEU A 39 -9.99 -0.05 -6.01
C LEU A 39 -8.87 0.85 -5.47
N LEU A 40 -8.32 1.72 -6.32
CA LEU A 40 -7.41 2.77 -5.86
C LEU A 40 -8.16 3.73 -4.93
N GLU A 41 -7.63 3.98 -3.74
CA GLU A 41 -8.14 4.98 -2.78
C GLU A 41 -7.89 6.40 -3.29
N LYS A 42 -8.71 6.86 -4.24
CA LYS A 42 -8.58 8.17 -4.89
C LYS A 42 -8.68 9.34 -3.90
N SER A 43 -9.42 9.18 -2.80
CA SER A 43 -9.59 10.23 -1.77
C SER A 43 -8.27 10.70 -1.17
N ARG A 44 -7.24 9.84 -1.12
CA ARG A 44 -5.93 10.18 -0.54
C ARG A 44 -5.19 11.30 -1.28
N VAL A 45 -5.55 11.54 -2.54
CA VAL A 45 -4.95 12.63 -3.33
C VAL A 45 -5.30 14.00 -2.74
N VAL A 46 -6.49 14.14 -2.16
CA VAL A 46 -7.02 15.41 -1.66
C VAL A 46 -7.25 15.44 -0.15
N PHE A 47 -7.18 14.27 0.52
CA PHE A 47 -7.42 14.14 1.95
C PHE A 47 -6.37 13.24 2.62
N GLN A 48 -5.77 13.71 3.71
CA GLN A 48 -4.81 12.95 4.51
C GLN A 48 -5.17 13.07 6.00
N GLU A 49 -5.21 11.94 6.70
CA GLU A 49 -5.41 11.94 8.16
C GLU A 49 -4.14 12.42 8.88
N MET A 50 -4.27 13.36 9.81
CA MET A 50 -3.16 13.79 10.67
C MET A 50 -2.81 12.70 11.69
N GLN A 51 -1.56 12.25 11.69
CA GLN A 51 -1.05 11.28 12.66
C GLN A 51 -0.74 11.97 14.01
N ILE A 52 -1.75 12.23 14.84
CA ILE A 52 -1.59 12.89 16.16
C ILE A 52 -1.07 11.91 17.23
N THR A 53 -1.06 10.60 16.98
CA THR A 53 -0.81 9.57 18.01
C THR A 53 0.62 9.51 18.56
N LEU A 54 1.64 10.03 17.85
CA LEU A 54 3.04 9.95 18.31
C LEU A 54 3.43 11.06 19.31
N ILE A 55 2.64 12.13 19.44
CA ILE A 55 2.95 13.23 20.36
C ILE A 55 2.39 12.95 21.77
N THR A 56 1.27 12.23 21.87
CA THR A 56 0.66 11.87 23.16
C THR A 56 1.29 10.62 23.79
N GLN A 57 1.68 9.62 23.01
CA GLN A 57 2.31 8.40 23.55
C GLN A 57 3.73 8.62 24.09
N ASN A 58 4.43 9.67 23.66
CA ASN A 58 5.74 10.05 24.21
C ASN A 58 5.66 11.04 25.39
N LYS A 59 4.48 11.55 25.73
CA LYS A 59 4.30 12.41 26.92
C LYS A 59 3.97 11.62 28.18
N GLU A 60 3.39 10.43 28.05
CA GLU A 60 3.11 9.51 29.18
C GLU A 60 4.34 8.68 29.59
N ALA A 61 5.40 8.64 28.77
CA ALA A 61 6.63 7.90 29.07
C ALA A 61 7.70 8.72 29.82
N VAL A 62 7.41 9.99 30.15
CA VAL A 62 8.36 10.92 30.81
C VAL A 62 7.76 11.53 32.10
N LEU A 63 6.73 10.90 32.68
CA LEU A 63 6.23 11.20 34.03
C LEU A 63 6.35 9.96 34.92
#